data_AF-A0A4Q3DLU8-F1
#
_entry.id   AF-A0A4Q3DLU8-F1
#
_cell.length_a   1.000
_cell.length_b   1.000
_cell.length_c   1.000
_cell.angle_alpha   90.00
_cell.angle_beta   90.00
_cell.angle_gamma   90.00
#
_symmetry.space_group_name_H-M   'P 1'
#
loop_
_entity.id
_entity.type
_entity.pdbx_description
1 polymer ?
#
loop_
_entity_poly.entity_id
_entity_poly.type
_entity_poly.pdbx_seq_one_letter_code
_entity_poly.pdbx_strand_id
1 'polypeptide(L)'
;FYKISTFLFTVLITVVVMGTIMYVVEGPENGFTSIPQSIYWAIITITTVGYGDIVPMTVVGKLISSLVMIIGYAIIAVPTGIFTAAMVKAASHKKVCEICRYSNDINAKYCSGCGVETK
;
A
#
# COMPACT_ATOMS: atom_id res chain seq x y z
N PHE A 1 -3.93 12.64 -5.26
CA PHE A 1 -4.78 12.63 -4.05
C PHE A 1 -5.87 11.57 -4.11
N TYR A 2 -6.74 11.57 -5.13
CA TYR A 2 -7.82 10.57 -5.26
C TYR A 2 -7.34 9.12 -5.17
N LYS A 3 -6.23 8.75 -5.85
CA LYS A 3 -5.66 7.39 -5.81
C LYS A 3 -5.33 6.91 -4.39
N ILE A 4 -4.77 7.81 -3.57
CA ILE A 4 -4.39 7.51 -2.18
C ILE A 4 -5.65 7.41 -1.31
N SER A 5 -6.60 8.34 -1.49
CA SER A 5 -7.86 8.33 -0.75
C SER A 5 -8.68 7.06 -1.02
N THR A 6 -8.82 6.62 -2.27
CA THR A 6 -9.50 5.37 -2.64
C THR A 6 -8.84 4.15 -2.00
N PHE A 7 -7.51 4.11 -1.98
CA PHE A 7 -6.76 3.05 -1.33
C PHE A 7 -7.01 2.99 0.19
N LEU A 8 -6.91 4.13 0.88
CA LEU A 8 -7.17 4.21 2.32
C LEU A 8 -8.62 3.79 2.66
N PHE A 9 -9.60 4.20 1.86
CA PHE A 9 -10.99 3.76 2.01
C PHE A 9 -11.14 2.24 1.83
N THR A 10 -10.46 1.65 0.85
CA THR A 10 -10.49 0.21 0.60
C THR A 10 -9.91 -0.56 1.78
N VAL A 11 -8.78 -0.10 2.33
CA VAL A 11 -8.17 -0.69 3.53
C VAL A 11 -9.11 -0.57 4.73
N LEU A 12 -9.72 0.60 4.95
CA LEU A 12 -10.67 0.82 6.04
C LEU A 12 -11.87 -0.13 5.97
N ILE A 13 -12.48 -0.27 4.79
CA ILE A 13 -13.59 -1.21 4.59
C ILE A 13 -13.13 -2.64 4.86
N THR A 14 -11.94 -3.01 4.37
CA THR A 14 -11.39 -4.36 4.56
C THR A 14 -11.18 -4.70 6.04
N VAL A 15 -10.58 -3.80 6.83
CA VAL A 15 -10.36 -4.04 8.27
C VAL A 15 -11.69 -4.11 9.04
N VAL A 16 -12.69 -3.30 8.67
CA VAL A 16 -14.02 -3.31 9.30
C VAL A 16 -14.71 -4.64 9.01
N VAL A 17 -14.73 -5.07 7.75
CA VAL A 17 -15.37 -6.34 7.34
C VAL A 17 -14.67 -7.53 8.01
N MET A 18 -13.34 -7.62 7.92
CA MET A 18 -12.58 -8.73 8.50
C MET A 18 -12.66 -8.76 10.01
N GLY A 19 -12.56 -7.60 10.68
CA GLY A 19 -12.73 -7.50 12.13
C GLY A 19 -14.13 -7.93 12.58
N THR A 20 -15.18 -7.54 11.85
CA THR A 20 -16.55 -7.96 12.18
C THR A 20 -16.76 -9.46 11.97
N ILE A 21 -16.20 -10.05 10.90
CA ILE A 21 -16.24 -11.51 10.68
C ILE A 21 -15.56 -12.23 11.84
N MET A 22 -14.39 -11.77 12.27
CA MET A 22 -13.64 -12.40 13.36
C MET A 22 -14.34 -12.29 14.71
N TYR A 23 -15.01 -11.16 14.97
CA TYR A 23 -15.86 -11.02 16.14
C TYR A 23 -16.92 -12.14 16.23
N VAL A 24 -17.54 -12.47 15.09
CA VAL A 24 -18.57 -13.52 15.02
C VAL A 24 -17.97 -14.94 15.07
N VAL A 25 -16.82 -15.16 14.43
CA VAL A 25 -16.20 -16.49 14.32
C VAL A 25 -15.49 -16.92 15.61
N GLU A 26 -14.78 -15.99 16.26
CA GLU A 26 -13.98 -16.30 17.45
C GLU A 26 -14.72 -15.99 18.76
N GLY A 27 -15.56 -14.95 18.78
CA GLY A 27 -16.33 -14.58 19.95
C GLY A 27 -15.49 -14.09 21.16
N PRO A 28 -16.18 -13.71 22.26
CA PRO A 28 -15.55 -13.13 23.45
C PRO A 28 -14.64 -14.12 24.19
N GLU A 29 -14.89 -15.42 24.09
CA GLU A 29 -14.10 -16.49 24.72
C GLU A 29 -12.65 -16.54 24.22
N ASN A 30 -12.40 -16.08 22.99
CA ASN A 30 -11.07 -16.02 22.38
C ASN A 30 -10.49 -14.60 22.34
N GLY A 31 -11.04 -13.68 23.14
CA GLY A 31 -10.56 -12.29 23.25
C GLY A 31 -11.17 -11.31 22.24
N PHE A 32 -12.04 -11.77 21.34
CA PHE A 32 -12.78 -10.91 20.41
C PHE A 32 -14.06 -10.38 21.08
N THR A 33 -13.90 -9.55 22.13
CA THR A 33 -15.03 -9.15 23.00
C THR A 33 -15.94 -8.08 22.41
N SER A 34 -15.46 -7.33 21.43
CA SER A 34 -16.21 -6.26 20.76
C SER A 34 -15.75 -6.07 19.31
N ILE A 35 -16.62 -5.48 18.48
CA ILE A 35 -16.29 -5.15 17.09
C ILE A 35 -15.06 -4.23 17.00
N PRO A 36 -14.94 -3.13 17.77
CA PRO A 36 -13.75 -2.27 17.70
C PRO A 36 -12.44 -2.99 18.05
N GLN A 37 -12.46 -3.88 19.05
CA GLN A 37 -11.30 -4.69 19.41
C GLN A 37 -10.91 -5.67 18.28
N SER A 38 -11.90 -6.24 17.61
CA SER A 38 -11.70 -7.13 16.47
C SER A 38 -11.19 -6.38 15.23
N ILE A 39 -11.61 -5.13 15.04
CA ILE A 39 -11.06 -4.23 14.02
C ILE A 39 -9.61 -3.90 14.33
N TYR A 40 -9.28 -3.63 15.60
CA TYR A 40 -7.89 -3.44 16.02
C TYR A 40 -7.02 -4.65 15.67
N TRP A 41 -7.50 -5.87 15.95
CA TRP A 41 -6.83 -7.11 15.52
C TRP A 41 -6.60 -7.15 13.99
N ALA A 42 -7.63 -6.78 13.20
CA ALA A 42 -7.53 -6.77 11.74
C ALA A 42 -6.50 -5.74 11.25
N ILE A 43 -6.44 -4.56 11.88
CA ILE A 43 -5.46 -3.51 11.57
C ILE A 43 -4.04 -4.02 11.83
N ILE A 44 -3.75 -4.52 13.03
CA ILE A 44 -2.37 -4.95 13.37
C ILE A 44 -1.93 -6.17 12.55
N THR A 45 -2.87 -7.01 12.11
CA THR A 45 -2.59 -8.16 11.25
C THR A 45 -2.33 -7.74 9.80
N ILE A 46 -3.20 -6.91 9.21
CA ILE A 46 -3.04 -6.42 7.83
C ILE A 46 -1.79 -5.55 7.68
N THR A 47 -1.47 -4.74 8.69
CA THR A 47 -0.26 -3.92 8.73
C THR A 47 1.00 -4.70 9.09
N THR A 48 0.89 -6.03 9.29
CA THR A 48 2.00 -6.93 9.63
C THR A 48 2.70 -6.61 10.95
N VAL A 49 2.08 -5.83 11.84
CA VAL A 49 2.61 -5.50 13.17
C VAL A 49 2.49 -6.70 14.10
N GLY A 50 1.29 -7.28 14.20
CA GLY A 50 1.05 -8.54 14.90
C GLY A 50 1.51 -8.60 16.36
N TYR A 51 1.02 -7.70 17.23
CA TYR A 51 1.39 -7.68 18.65
C TYR A 51 1.13 -9.00 19.40
N GLY A 52 0.17 -9.82 18.93
CA GLY A 52 -0.12 -11.14 19.50
C GLY A 52 -0.91 -11.10 20.81
N ASP A 53 -1.43 -9.92 21.18
CA ASP A 53 -2.31 -9.70 22.33
C ASP A 53 -3.70 -10.33 22.12
N ILE A 54 -4.16 -10.42 20.87
CA ILE A 54 -5.38 -11.12 20.47
C ILE A 54 -5.03 -11.97 19.26
N VAL A 55 -5.40 -13.25 19.28
CA VAL A 55 -5.12 -14.18 18.20
C VAL A 55 -6.28 -15.15 17.97
N PRO A 56 -6.54 -15.54 16.71
CA PRO A 56 -7.55 -16.54 16.39
C PRO A 56 -7.17 -17.91 16.98
N MET A 57 -8.09 -18.53 17.71
CA MET A 57 -7.89 -19.84 18.30
C MET A 57 -8.62 -20.93 17.51
N THR A 58 -9.76 -20.59 16.90
CA THR A 58 -10.57 -21.54 16.14
C THR A 58 -9.90 -21.94 14.82
N VAL A 59 -10.23 -23.15 14.34
CA VAL A 59 -9.72 -23.63 13.05
C VAL A 59 -10.15 -22.71 11.91
N VAL A 60 -11.42 -22.27 11.92
CA VAL A 60 -11.99 -21.38 10.91
C VAL A 60 -11.35 -20.00 10.99
N GLY A 61 -11.19 -19.43 12.18
CA GLY A 61 -10.55 -18.13 12.36
C GLY A 61 -9.08 -18.13 11.95
N LYS A 62 -8.35 -19.24 12.17
CA LYS A 62 -6.98 -19.40 11.65
C LYS A 62 -6.92 -19.43 10.12
N LEU A 63 -7.87 -20.09 9.46
CA LEU A 63 -7.98 -20.09 7.99
C LEU A 63 -8.31 -18.69 7.44
N ILE A 64 -9.21 -17.96 8.09
CA ILE A 64 -9.53 -16.58 7.72
C ILE A 64 -8.29 -15.69 7.91
N SER A 65 -7.59 -15.87 9.02
CA SER A 65 -6.43 -15.05 9.36
C SER A 65 -5.28 -15.25 8.40
N SER A 66 -5.04 -16.48 7.91
CA SER A 66 -4.03 -16.72 6.89
C SER A 66 -4.37 -16.02 5.57
N LEU A 67 -5.65 -15.99 5.17
CA LEU A 67 -6.10 -15.22 4.01
C LEU A 67 -5.91 -13.71 4.22
N VAL A 68 -6.23 -13.19 5.42
CA VAL A 68 -6.03 -11.78 5.78
C VAL A 68 -4.54 -11.39 5.69
N MET A 69 -3.63 -12.25 6.12
CA MET A 69 -2.19 -12.01 6.01
C MET A 69 -1.73 -11.90 4.54
N ILE A 70 -2.25 -12.76 3.65
CA ILE A 70 -1.95 -12.69 2.21
C ILE A 70 -2.49 -11.39 1.60
N ILE A 71 -3.71 -10.97 1.99
CA ILE A 71 -4.29 -9.70 1.56
C ILE A 71 -3.44 -8.51 2.05
N GLY A 72 -2.90 -8.58 3.27
CA GLY A 72 -1.99 -7.57 3.82
C GLY A 72 -0.78 -7.31 2.92
N TYR A 73 -0.15 -8.35 2.38
CA TYR A 73 0.96 -8.19 1.44
C TYR A 73 0.55 -7.46 0.15
N ALA A 74 -0.63 -7.76 -0.39
CA ALA A 74 -1.15 -7.07 -1.57
C ALA A 74 -1.41 -5.57 -1.29
N ILE A 75 -1.90 -5.25 -0.09
CA ILE A 75 -2.17 -3.87 0.35
C ILE A 75 -0.86 -3.06 0.42
N ILE A 76 0.24 -3.63 0.92
CA ILE A 76 1.54 -2.93 1.04
C ILE A 76 2.15 -2.59 -0.34
N ALA A 77 1.88 -3.40 -1.37
CA ALA A 77 2.41 -3.19 -2.72
C ALA A 77 1.84 -1.93 -3.41
N VAL A 78 0.57 -1.59 -3.14
CA VAL A 78 -0.15 -0.49 -3.80
C VAL A 78 0.45 0.90 -3.52
N PRO A 79 0.66 1.35 -2.26
CA PRO A 79 1.23 2.67 -1.99
C PRO A 79 2.67 2.78 -2.50
N THR A 80 3.45 1.70 -2.38
CA THR A 80 4.80 1.61 -2.96
C THR A 80 4.75 1.85 -4.47
N GLY A 81 3.88 1.15 -5.20
CA GLY A 81 3.72 1.33 -6.64
C GLY A 81 3.25 2.74 -7.03
N ILE A 82 2.30 3.33 -6.29
CA ILE A 82 1.83 4.70 -6.53
C ILE A 82 2.97 5.71 -6.34
N PHE A 83 3.76 5.54 -5.27
CA PHE A 83 4.87 6.44 -4.95
C PHE A 83 6.02 6.29 -5.95
N THR A 84 6.42 5.06 -6.27
CA THR A 84 7.45 4.80 -7.28
C THR A 84 7.05 5.36 -8.64
N ALA A 85 5.80 5.19 -9.08
CA ALA A 85 5.33 5.77 -10.33
C ALA A 85 5.39 7.31 -10.33
N ALA A 86 5.08 7.94 -9.19
CA ALA A 86 5.21 9.39 -9.04
C ALA A 86 6.68 9.84 -9.12
N MET A 87 7.60 9.11 -8.48
CA MET A 87 9.04 9.38 -8.55
C MET A 87 9.59 9.20 -9.96
N VAL A 88 9.26 8.09 -10.64
CA VAL A 88 9.70 7.82 -12.02
C VAL A 88 9.20 8.91 -12.95
N LYS A 89 7.95 9.35 -12.80
CA LYS A 89 7.40 10.47 -13.58
C LYS A 89 8.16 11.78 -13.32
N ALA A 90 8.49 12.07 -12.06
CA ALA A 90 9.27 13.25 -11.70
C ALA A 90 10.72 13.20 -12.26
N ALA A 91 11.33 12.01 -12.29
CA ALA A 91 12.66 11.78 -12.85
C ALA A 91 12.68 11.74 -14.39
N SER A 92 11.54 11.48 -15.04
CA SER A 92 11.44 11.32 -16.49
C SER A 92 11.34 12.65 -17.26
N HIS A 93 11.40 13.80 -16.60
CA HIS A 93 11.48 15.05 -17.32
C HIS A 93 12.81 15.10 -18.09
N LYS A 94 12.73 15.06 -19.42
CA LYS A 94 13.88 15.20 -20.31
C LYS A 94 13.70 16.44 -21.17
N LYS A 95 14.77 17.20 -21.38
CA LYS A 95 14.78 18.33 -22.32
C LYS A 95 15.13 17.82 -23.72
N VAL A 96 14.28 18.11 -24.70
CA VAL A 96 14.57 17.80 -26.10
C VAL A 96 15.37 18.96 -26.69
N CYS A 97 16.55 18.67 -27.25
CA CYS A 97 17.35 19.68 -27.91
C CYS A 97 16.64 20.21 -29.17
N GLU A 98 16.55 21.53 -29.34
CA GLU A 98 15.87 22.13 -30.50
C GLU A 98 16.60 21.90 -31.83
N ILE A 99 17.92 21.67 -31.79
CA ILE A 99 18.77 21.54 -32.98
C ILE A 99 18.80 20.09 -33.49
N CYS A 100 19.18 19.14 -32.62
CA CYS A 100 19.39 17.74 -33.02
C CYS A 100 18.31 16.78 -32.51
N ARG A 101 17.32 17.28 -31.74
CA ARG A 101 16.25 16.50 -31.11
C ARG A 101 16.69 15.37 -30.17
N TYR A 102 17.94 15.39 -29.73
CA TYR A 102 18.42 14.47 -28.70
C TYR A 102 17.73 14.74 -27.35
N SER A 103 17.42 13.67 -26.62
CA SER A 103 16.74 13.75 -25.32
C SER A 103 17.77 13.80 -24.19
N ASN A 104 17.87 14.95 -23.54
CA ASN A 104 18.85 15.22 -22.49
C ASN A 104 18.17 15.17 -21.11
N ASP A 105 18.98 14.96 -20.06
CA ASP A 105 18.53 15.12 -18.68
C ASP A 105 17.97 16.55 -18.45
N ILE A 106 16.98 16.72 -17.57
CA ILE A 106 16.42 18.05 -17.27
C ILE A 106 17.47 19.03 -16.73
N ASN A 107 18.50 18.54 -16.05
CA ASN A 107 19.57 19.35 -15.49
C ASN A 107 20.79 19.48 -16.43
N ALA A 108 20.71 18.95 -17.66
CA ALA A 108 21.78 19.10 -18.62
C ALA A 108 21.97 20.60 -18.98
N LYS A 109 23.21 21.09 -18.85
CA LYS A 109 23.60 22.42 -19.36
C LYS A 109 23.93 22.39 -20.85
N TYR A 110 24.43 21.26 -21.34
CA TYR A 110 24.79 21.05 -22.74
C TYR A 110 24.17 19.76 -23.26
N CYS A 111 23.85 19.74 -24.56
CA CYS A 111 23.28 18.57 -25.21
C CYS A 111 24.33 17.47 -25.40
N SER A 112 24.02 16.24 -24.96
CA SER A 112 24.92 15.08 -25.11
C SER A 112 25.09 14.62 -26.56
N GLY A 113 24.19 15.01 -27.48
CA GLY A 113 24.25 14.64 -28.89
C GLY A 113 25.08 15.59 -29.76
N CYS A 114 25.03 16.91 -29.51
CA CYS A 114 25.70 17.91 -30.36
C CYS A 114 26.47 19.00 -29.60
N GLY A 115 26.49 18.98 -28.26
CA GLY A 115 27.29 19.90 -27.43
C GLY A 115 26.72 21.30 -27.26
N VAL A 116 25.60 21.65 -27.90
CA VAL A 116 24.97 22.98 -27.77
C VAL A 116 24.32 23.17 -26.39
N GLU A 117 24.32 24.39 -25.89
CA GLU A 117 23.70 24.72 -24.60
C GLU A 117 22.18 24.44 -24.63
N THR A 118 21.70 23.66 -23.67
CA THR A 118 20.29 23.28 -23.55
C THR A 118 19.56 24.30 -22.68
N LYS A 119 18.86 25.25 -23.31
CA LYS A 119 17.92 26.15 -22.62
C LYS A 119 16.84 25.36 -21.89
#